data_AF-A0AA38MHQ4-F1
#
_entry.id   AF-A0AA38MHQ4-F1
#
_cell.length_a   1.000
_cell.length_b   1.000
_cell.length_c   1.000
_cell.angle_alpha   90.00
_cell.angle_beta   90.00
_cell.angle_gamma   90.00
#
_symmetry.space_group_name_H-M   'P 1'
#
loop_
_entity.id
_entity.type
_entity.pdbx_description
1 polymer ?
#
loop_
_entity_poly.entity_id
_entity_poly.type
_entity_poly.pdbx_seq_one_letter_code
_entity_poly.pdbx_strand_id
1 'polypeptide(L)'
;MLSFYNVYVEWCYQNRLIINSSKCCYISYCRKLNIVDFSYSIEGTLLERKTSIKDLGVTFDSCLTFDIHLTNICNAANKSLGFVMRTSKFFNNIDVIKSLFFAYVLSKLEYAALIWYPIHMCQHMLLDKVHRKFLKFLSFKIDGNYPARGIEMESLLQRHKMSSLMVRRDLHAANFLCKLIHNKIDCPYLLSQIRFNVPRPASRYVNTFHISTARTNILRRSPITTMCRCADRYVADIFYSN
;
A
#
# COMPACT_ATOMS: atom_id res chain seq x y z
N MET A 1 -28.19 2.38 11.64
CA MET A 1 -27.37 1.42 10.87
C MET A 1 -28.24 0.55 9.96
N LEU A 2 -29.40 0.05 10.41
CA LEU A 2 -30.41 -0.62 9.56
C LEU A 2 -31.00 0.28 8.44
N SER A 3 -31.06 1.60 8.64
CA SER A 3 -31.67 2.53 7.67
C SER A 3 -30.93 2.58 6.33
N PHE A 4 -29.61 2.70 6.32
CA PHE A 4 -28.83 2.84 5.06
C PHE A 4 -28.84 1.56 4.22
N TYR A 5 -28.78 0.41 4.90
CA TYR A 5 -28.78 -0.89 4.26
C TYR A 5 -30.12 -1.20 3.57
N ASN A 6 -31.24 -0.94 4.24
CA ASN A 6 -32.57 -1.09 3.65
C ASN A 6 -32.79 -0.12 2.49
N VAL A 7 -32.29 1.11 2.61
CA VAL A 7 -32.33 2.11 1.52
C VAL A 7 -31.55 1.63 0.30
N TYR A 8 -30.39 1.00 0.47
CA TYR A 8 -29.61 0.47 -0.66
C TYR A 8 -30.34 -0.68 -1.37
N VAL A 9 -30.92 -1.62 -0.63
CA VAL A 9 -31.68 -2.74 -1.22
C VAL A 9 -32.88 -2.22 -1.99
N GLU A 10 -33.63 -1.28 -1.41
CA GLU A 10 -34.76 -0.63 -2.06
C GLU A 10 -34.33 0.11 -3.33
N TRP A 11 -33.22 0.85 -3.27
CA TRP A 11 -32.69 1.53 -4.45
C TRP A 11 -32.31 0.54 -5.56
N CYS A 12 -31.66 -0.58 -5.23
CA CYS A 12 -31.35 -1.63 -6.21
C CYS A 12 -32.63 -2.16 -6.87
N TYR A 13 -33.66 -2.44 -6.07
CA TYR A 13 -34.95 -2.91 -6.57
C TYR A 13 -35.59 -1.89 -7.54
N GLN A 14 -35.65 -0.61 -7.13
CA GLN A 14 -36.17 0.49 -7.96
C GLN A 14 -35.41 0.65 -9.27
N ASN A 15 -34.10 0.37 -9.26
CA ASN A 15 -33.23 0.45 -10.44
C ASN A 15 -33.11 -0.88 -11.20
N ARG A 16 -33.92 -1.89 -10.87
CA ARG A 16 -33.94 -3.22 -11.52
C ARG A 16 -32.59 -3.95 -11.45
N LEU A 17 -31.86 -3.75 -10.36
CA LEU A 17 -30.60 -4.41 -10.06
C LEU A 17 -30.84 -5.58 -9.10
N ILE A 18 -30.51 -6.79 -9.55
CA ILE A 18 -30.64 -8.01 -8.73
C ILE A 18 -29.39 -8.17 -7.87
N ILE A 19 -29.57 -8.28 -6.55
CA ILE A 19 -28.47 -8.47 -5.61
C ILE A 19 -28.15 -9.96 -5.52
N ASN A 20 -26.88 -10.32 -5.76
CA ASN A 20 -26.42 -11.68 -5.54
C ASN A 20 -26.03 -11.89 -4.06
N SER A 21 -26.99 -12.30 -3.24
CA SER A 21 -26.80 -12.54 -1.81
C SER A 21 -25.65 -13.52 -1.50
N SER A 22 -25.44 -14.53 -2.34
CA SER A 22 -24.35 -15.52 -2.16
C SER A 22 -22.93 -14.94 -2.31
N LYS A 23 -22.79 -13.81 -3.02
CA LYS A 23 -21.52 -13.06 -3.13
C LYS A 23 -21.38 -11.98 -2.05
N CYS A 24 -22.47 -11.68 -1.33
CA CYS A 24 -22.49 -10.65 -0.30
C CYS A 24 -21.98 -11.22 1.02
N CYS A 25 -21.15 -10.43 1.70
CA CYS A 25 -20.67 -10.71 3.04
C CYS A 25 -20.46 -9.37 3.75
N TYR A 26 -20.29 -9.41 5.06
CA TYR A 26 -19.99 -8.21 5.83
C TYR A 26 -18.76 -8.41 6.71
N ILE A 27 -18.10 -7.30 7.00
CA ILE A 27 -16.95 -7.24 7.91
C ILE A 27 -17.15 -6.06 8.86
N SER A 28 -16.82 -6.28 10.12
CA SER A 28 -16.83 -5.22 11.14
C SER A 28 -15.39 -4.84 11.46
N TYR A 29 -15.01 -3.60 11.13
CA TYR A 29 -13.69 -3.08 11.46
C TYR A 29 -13.67 -2.60 12.91
N CYS A 30 -12.94 -3.30 13.77
CA CYS A 30 -12.83 -2.97 15.18
C CYS A 30 -11.55 -3.55 15.77
N ARG A 31 -10.95 -2.81 16.72
CA ARG A 31 -9.81 -3.28 17.51
C ARG A 31 -10.17 -3.55 18.98
N LYS A 32 -11.43 -3.32 19.37
CA LYS A 32 -11.92 -3.65 20.70
C LYS A 32 -12.16 -5.16 20.77
N LEU A 33 -11.94 -5.73 21.96
CA LEU A 33 -12.22 -7.15 22.22
C LEU A 33 -13.72 -7.44 22.13
N ASN A 34 -14.55 -6.52 22.64
CA ASN A 34 -16.01 -6.63 22.57
C ASN A 34 -16.48 -6.06 21.24
N ILE A 35 -16.73 -6.95 20.29
CA ILE A 35 -17.24 -6.59 18.97
C ILE A 35 -18.76 -6.61 19.01
N VAL A 36 -19.40 -5.65 18.36
CA VAL A 36 -20.85 -5.69 18.12
C VAL A 36 -21.13 -6.87 17.20
N ASP A 37 -21.83 -7.87 17.74
CA ASP A 37 -22.27 -9.03 16.98
C ASP A 37 -23.70 -8.77 16.48
N PHE A 38 -23.84 -8.66 15.17
CA PHE A 38 -25.12 -8.37 14.54
C PHE A 38 -25.21 -9.13 13.22
N SER A 39 -26.31 -9.88 13.08
CA SER A 39 -26.60 -10.69 11.90
C SER A 39 -27.34 -9.87 10.85
N TYR A 40 -26.73 -9.70 9.67
CA TYR A 40 -27.34 -9.05 8.51
C TYR A 40 -27.96 -10.09 7.58
N SER A 41 -29.11 -9.78 6.96
CA SER A 41 -29.74 -10.65 5.95
C SER A 41 -30.25 -9.86 4.74
N ILE A 42 -30.05 -10.38 3.53
CA ILE A 42 -30.57 -9.86 2.25
C ILE A 42 -31.66 -10.80 1.77
N GLU A 43 -32.89 -10.32 1.60
CA GLU A 43 -34.01 -11.12 1.05
C GLU A 43 -34.17 -12.47 1.79
N GLY A 44 -34.04 -12.46 3.12
CA GLY A 44 -34.10 -13.66 3.96
C GLY A 44 -32.82 -14.51 4.00
N THR A 45 -31.82 -14.22 3.16
CA THR A 45 -30.51 -14.90 3.16
C THR A 45 -29.58 -14.26 4.18
N LEU A 46 -29.12 -15.03 5.17
CA LEU A 46 -28.13 -14.56 6.15
C LEU A 46 -26.78 -14.28 5.49
N LEU A 47 -26.20 -13.11 5.73
CA LEU A 47 -24.88 -12.76 5.23
C LEU A 47 -23.78 -13.36 6.10
N GLU A 48 -22.75 -13.89 5.45
CA GLU A 48 -21.56 -14.38 6.13
C GLU A 48 -20.76 -13.22 6.72
N ARG A 49 -20.39 -13.33 8.00
CA ARG A 49 -19.43 -12.44 8.65
C ARG A 49 -18.01 -12.89 8.35
N LYS A 50 -17.19 -12.04 7.72
CA LYS A 50 -15.78 -12.32 7.44
C LYS A 50 -14.85 -11.56 8.36
N THR A 51 -13.70 -12.17 8.66
CA THR A 51 -12.58 -11.54 9.37
C THR A 51 -11.59 -10.86 8.41
N SER A 52 -11.65 -11.19 7.12
CA SER A 52 -10.94 -10.49 6.06
C SER A 52 -11.73 -10.48 4.76
N ILE A 53 -11.61 -9.41 4.00
CA ILE A 53 -12.25 -9.24 2.68
C ILE A 53 -11.24 -8.69 1.68
N LYS A 54 -11.34 -9.15 0.43
CA LYS A 54 -10.54 -8.60 -0.67
C LYS A 54 -11.40 -7.63 -1.46
N ASP A 55 -10.95 -6.39 -1.57
CA ASP A 55 -11.60 -5.35 -2.36
C ASP A 55 -10.58 -4.64 -3.26
N LEU A 56 -10.91 -4.49 -4.54
CA LEU A 56 -10.05 -3.92 -5.60
C LEU A 56 -8.59 -4.39 -5.55
N GLY A 57 -8.34 -5.66 -5.19
CA GLY A 57 -7.00 -6.24 -5.11
C GLY A 57 -6.28 -6.12 -3.76
N VAL A 58 -6.84 -5.41 -2.79
CA VAL A 58 -6.30 -5.27 -1.43
C VAL A 58 -7.10 -6.12 -0.45
N THR A 59 -6.41 -6.88 0.41
CA THR A 59 -7.07 -7.64 1.47
C THR A 59 -7.09 -6.85 2.78
N PHE A 60 -8.28 -6.54 3.28
CA PHE A 60 -8.50 -5.87 4.55
C PHE A 60 -8.87 -6.91 5.60
N ASP A 61 -8.11 -6.98 6.70
CA ASP A 61 -8.51 -7.69 7.91
C ASP A 61 -9.34 -6.80 8.84
N SER A 62 -10.09 -7.40 9.76
CA SER A 62 -10.98 -6.68 10.69
C SER A 62 -10.25 -5.66 11.59
N CYS A 63 -8.94 -5.82 11.77
CA CYS A 63 -8.10 -4.94 12.58
C CYS A 63 -7.32 -3.91 11.73
N LEU A 64 -7.44 -3.96 10.39
CA LEU A 64 -6.70 -3.14 9.43
C LEU A 64 -5.17 -3.21 9.63
N THR A 65 -4.64 -4.39 9.96
CA THR A 65 -3.19 -4.61 10.09
C THR A 65 -2.50 -4.87 8.76
N PHE A 66 -3.24 -5.34 7.77
CA PHE A 66 -2.79 -5.75 6.43
C PHE A 66 -1.79 -6.91 6.42
N ASP A 67 -1.66 -7.67 7.52
CA ASP A 67 -0.69 -8.79 7.60
C ASP A 67 -1.00 -9.89 6.58
N ILE A 68 -2.29 -10.22 6.42
CA ILE A 68 -2.76 -11.19 5.43
C ILE A 68 -2.43 -10.70 4.01
N HIS A 69 -2.70 -9.41 3.73
CA HIS A 69 -2.41 -8.79 2.45
C HIS A 69 -0.91 -8.82 2.11
N LEU A 70 -0.07 -8.36 3.05
CA LEU A 70 1.38 -8.32 2.88
C LEU A 70 1.97 -9.71 2.65
N THR A 71 1.49 -10.71 3.39
CA THR A 71 1.88 -12.11 3.19
C THR A 71 1.50 -12.59 1.79
N ASN A 72 0.28 -12.31 1.34
CA ASN A 72 -0.21 -12.69 0.03
C ASN A 72 0.60 -12.05 -1.12
N ILE A 73 0.85 -10.74 -1.05
CA ILE A 73 1.62 -10.05 -2.10
C ILE A 73 3.09 -10.48 -2.10
N CYS A 74 3.71 -10.74 -0.94
CA CYS A 74 5.07 -11.27 -0.86
C CYS A 74 5.17 -12.68 -1.45
N ASN A 75 4.17 -13.54 -1.20
CA ASN A 75 4.12 -14.87 -1.78
C ASN A 75 3.95 -14.80 -3.31
N ALA A 76 3.05 -13.94 -3.81
CA ALA A 76 2.86 -13.72 -5.23
C ALA A 76 4.13 -13.16 -5.89
N ALA A 77 4.78 -12.18 -5.26
CA ALA A 77 6.02 -11.57 -5.73
C ALA A 77 7.17 -12.57 -5.74
N ASN A 78 7.31 -13.45 -4.73
CA ASN A 78 8.31 -14.51 -4.73
C ASN A 78 8.09 -15.54 -5.85
N LYS A 79 6.82 -15.90 -6.15
CA LYS A 79 6.50 -16.76 -7.29
C LYS A 79 6.93 -16.11 -8.61
N SER A 80 6.61 -14.83 -8.80
CA SER A 80 7.05 -14.05 -9.97
C SER A 80 8.57 -13.90 -10.02
N LEU A 81 9.24 -13.70 -8.89
CA LEU A 81 10.69 -13.63 -8.81
C LEU A 81 11.34 -14.94 -9.23
N GLY A 82 10.81 -16.08 -8.77
CA GLY A 82 11.27 -17.40 -9.21
C GLY A 82 11.11 -17.61 -10.71
N PHE A 83 10.00 -17.13 -11.29
CA PHE A 83 9.81 -17.12 -12.74
C PHE A 83 10.87 -16.25 -13.44
N VAL A 84 11.05 -14.99 -13.00
CA VAL A 84 12.07 -14.08 -13.57
C VAL A 84 13.45 -14.71 -13.53
N MET A 85 13.88 -15.26 -12.39
CA MET A 85 15.20 -15.87 -12.23
C MET A 85 15.44 -17.06 -13.18
N ARG A 86 14.40 -17.87 -13.43
CA ARG A 86 14.51 -19.01 -14.36
C ARG A 86 14.54 -18.55 -15.82
N THR A 87 13.64 -17.66 -16.20
CA THR A 87 13.53 -17.16 -17.57
C THR A 87 14.75 -16.34 -17.96
N SER A 88 15.31 -15.56 -17.03
CA SER A 88 16.49 -14.73 -17.27
C SER A 88 17.82 -15.47 -17.08
N LYS A 89 17.81 -16.82 -16.99
CA LYS A 89 19.02 -17.61 -16.73
C LYS A 89 20.14 -17.29 -17.73
N PHE A 90 19.80 -17.26 -19.02
CA PHE A 90 20.73 -17.02 -20.13
C PHE A 90 20.83 -15.54 -20.53
N PHE A 91 20.18 -14.64 -19.80
CA PHE A 91 20.25 -13.21 -20.11
C PHE A 91 21.58 -12.67 -19.56
N ASN A 92 22.32 -11.97 -20.42
CA ASN A 92 23.59 -11.32 -20.06
C ASN A 92 23.41 -9.85 -19.72
N ASN A 93 22.38 -9.20 -20.27
CA ASN A 93 22.07 -7.81 -19.98
C ASN A 93 21.33 -7.67 -18.64
N ILE A 94 22.00 -7.06 -17.66
CA ILE A 94 21.47 -6.84 -16.30
C ILE A 94 20.25 -5.92 -16.28
N ASP A 95 20.19 -4.92 -17.16
CA ASP A 95 19.08 -3.96 -17.19
C ASP A 95 17.79 -4.61 -17.72
N VAL A 96 17.90 -5.61 -18.61
CA VAL A 96 16.76 -6.44 -19.00
C VAL A 96 16.23 -7.23 -17.80
N ILE A 97 17.12 -7.80 -16.98
CA ILE A 97 16.73 -8.53 -15.76
C ILE A 97 16.05 -7.60 -14.75
N LYS A 98 16.58 -6.39 -14.55
CA LYS A 98 15.95 -5.35 -13.72
C LYS A 98 14.56 -4.97 -14.24
N SER A 99 14.42 -4.80 -15.56
CA SER A 99 13.13 -4.48 -16.19
C SER A 99 12.09 -5.56 -15.93
N LEU A 100 12.46 -6.84 -16.04
CA LEU A 100 11.58 -7.97 -15.69
C LEU A 100 11.19 -7.94 -14.20
N PHE A 101 12.13 -7.66 -13.30
CA PHE A 101 11.83 -7.52 -11.89
C PHE A 101 10.83 -6.39 -11.63
N PHE A 102 11.05 -5.21 -12.24
CA PHE A 102 10.13 -4.08 -12.10
C PHE A 102 8.73 -4.41 -12.61
N ALA A 103 8.64 -5.01 -13.79
CA ALA A 103 7.36 -5.34 -14.42
C ALA A 103 6.57 -6.43 -13.68
N TYR A 104 7.21 -7.51 -13.24
CA TYR A 104 6.51 -8.69 -12.71
C TYR A 104 6.47 -8.77 -11.19
N VAL A 105 7.54 -8.33 -10.52
CA VAL A 105 7.70 -8.48 -9.06
C VAL A 105 7.33 -7.18 -8.36
N LEU A 106 7.98 -6.08 -8.75
CA LEU A 106 7.81 -4.80 -8.06
C LEU A 106 6.40 -4.23 -8.24
N SER A 107 5.80 -4.36 -9.44
CA SER A 107 4.41 -3.98 -9.70
C SER A 107 3.42 -4.56 -8.69
N LYS A 108 3.65 -5.78 -8.20
CA LYS A 108 2.82 -6.42 -7.16
C LYS A 108 3.08 -5.86 -5.77
N LEU A 109 4.34 -5.57 -5.47
CA LEU A 109 4.75 -5.01 -4.18
C LEU A 109 4.41 -3.52 -4.04
N GLU A 110 4.13 -2.80 -5.12
CA GLU A 110 3.81 -1.37 -5.10
C GLU A 110 2.32 -1.08 -5.37
N TYR A 111 1.56 -2.06 -5.88
CA TYR A 111 0.13 -1.90 -6.12
C TYR A 111 -0.62 -1.48 -4.86
N ALA A 112 -1.35 -0.37 -4.93
CA ALA A 112 -2.13 0.19 -3.83
C ALA A 112 -1.33 0.43 -2.53
N ALA A 113 -0.01 0.59 -2.59
CA ALA A 113 0.86 0.69 -1.42
C ALA A 113 0.56 1.86 -0.47
N LEU A 114 -0.13 2.89 -0.97
CA LEU A 114 -0.61 3.98 -0.13
C LEU A 114 -1.72 3.54 0.84
N ILE A 115 -2.54 2.55 0.48
CA ILE A 115 -3.66 2.06 1.28
C ILE A 115 -3.18 1.16 2.41
N TRP A 116 -2.38 0.14 2.08
CA TRP A 116 -1.92 -0.87 3.02
C TRP A 116 -0.56 -0.53 3.66
N TYR A 117 -0.07 0.71 3.50
CA TYR A 117 1.31 1.11 3.84
C TYR A 117 1.79 0.48 5.15
N PRO A 118 2.99 -0.16 5.18
CA PRO A 118 3.42 -0.92 6.34
C PRO A 118 3.38 -0.13 7.66
N ILE A 119 2.75 -0.74 8.66
CA ILE A 119 2.52 -0.18 9.99
C ILE A 119 3.71 -0.47 10.90
N HIS A 120 4.25 -1.68 10.81
CA HIS A 120 5.30 -2.20 11.70
C HIS A 120 6.61 -2.50 10.96
N MET A 121 7.73 -2.49 11.69
CA MET A 121 9.05 -2.78 11.10
C MET A 121 9.14 -4.21 10.55
N CYS A 122 8.46 -5.18 11.18
CA CYS A 122 8.40 -6.55 10.68
C CYS A 122 7.81 -6.65 9.26
N GLN A 123 6.82 -5.81 8.95
CA GLN A 123 6.17 -5.74 7.64
C GLN A 123 7.12 -5.15 6.59
N HIS A 124 7.89 -4.11 6.95
CA HIS A 124 8.97 -3.61 6.09
C HIS A 124 10.01 -4.70 5.79
N MET A 125 10.48 -5.40 6.83
CA MET A 125 11.43 -6.50 6.68
C MET A 125 10.89 -7.64 5.82
N LEU A 126 9.58 -7.95 5.92
CA LEU A 126 8.94 -8.97 5.09
C LEU A 126 9.03 -8.62 3.59
N LEU A 127 8.75 -7.38 3.22
CA LEU A 127 8.85 -6.89 1.84
C LEU A 127 10.29 -6.88 1.36
N ASP A 128 11.22 -6.39 2.20
CA ASP A 128 12.62 -6.27 1.85
C ASP A 128 13.30 -7.63 1.63
N LYS A 129 12.79 -8.73 2.23
CA LYS A 129 13.26 -10.09 1.92
C LYS A 129 13.13 -10.43 0.43
N VAL A 130 12.04 -10.02 -0.23
CA VAL A 130 11.81 -10.27 -1.66
C VAL A 130 12.83 -9.48 -2.48
N HIS A 131 12.98 -8.19 -2.19
CA HIS A 131 13.91 -7.32 -2.90
C HIS A 131 15.37 -7.76 -2.70
N ARG A 132 15.75 -8.11 -1.47
CA ARG A 132 17.07 -8.64 -1.14
C ARG A 132 17.39 -9.92 -1.91
N LYS A 133 16.42 -10.83 -2.05
CA LYS A 133 16.61 -12.07 -2.82
C LYS A 133 16.94 -11.76 -4.28
N PHE A 134 16.27 -10.76 -4.86
CA PHE A 134 16.56 -10.28 -6.21
C PHE A 134 17.95 -9.64 -6.32
N LEU A 135 18.32 -8.74 -5.40
CA LEU A 135 19.64 -8.10 -5.43
C LEU A 135 20.79 -9.09 -5.30
N LYS A 136 20.63 -10.11 -4.45
CA LYS A 136 21.61 -11.21 -4.34
C LYS A 136 21.71 -12.04 -5.63
N PHE A 137 20.58 -12.26 -6.29
CA PHE A 137 20.56 -12.92 -7.61
C PHE A 137 21.29 -12.08 -8.67
N LEU A 138 21.10 -10.75 -8.68
CA LEU A 138 21.86 -9.88 -9.56
C LEU A 138 23.37 -9.94 -9.29
N SER A 139 23.79 -9.90 -8.02
CA SER A 139 25.20 -10.08 -7.66
C SER A 139 25.74 -11.41 -8.17
N PHE A 140 25.00 -12.51 -7.99
CA PHE A 140 25.38 -13.81 -8.54
C PHE A 140 25.51 -13.80 -10.07
N LYS A 141 24.62 -13.10 -10.79
CA LYS A 141 24.67 -13.00 -12.25
C LYS A 141 25.89 -12.22 -12.75
N ILE A 142 26.41 -11.27 -11.98
CA ILE A 142 27.58 -10.45 -12.34
C ILE A 142 28.87 -11.12 -11.88
N ASP A 143 28.90 -11.59 -10.63
CA ASP A 143 30.11 -12.02 -9.95
C ASP A 143 30.34 -13.54 -10.03
N GLY A 144 29.33 -14.30 -10.44
CA GLY A 144 29.32 -15.77 -10.37
C GLY A 144 29.20 -16.34 -8.95
N ASN A 145 29.25 -15.50 -7.91
CA ASN A 145 29.18 -15.92 -6.52
C ASN A 145 27.96 -15.32 -5.80
N TYR A 146 27.28 -16.13 -5.01
CA TYR A 146 26.09 -15.70 -4.28
C TYR A 146 26.49 -15.01 -2.96
N PRO A 147 26.04 -13.77 -2.68
CA PRO A 147 26.48 -13.05 -1.49
C PRO A 147 26.15 -13.76 -0.19
N ALA A 148 27.10 -13.72 0.75
CA ALA A 148 26.99 -14.34 2.07
C ALA A 148 25.73 -13.90 2.85
N ARG A 149 25.33 -14.72 3.83
CA ARG A 149 24.24 -14.38 4.74
C ARG A 149 24.67 -13.17 5.59
N GLY A 150 23.72 -12.28 5.89
CA GLY A 150 23.99 -11.12 6.75
C GLY A 150 24.53 -9.87 6.06
N ILE A 151 24.88 -9.92 4.76
CA ILE A 151 25.29 -8.72 4.02
C ILE A 151 24.27 -7.59 4.19
N GLU A 152 24.71 -6.35 4.33
CA GLU A 152 23.80 -5.22 4.53
C GLU A 152 22.91 -4.99 3.30
N MET A 153 21.71 -4.45 3.52
CA MET A 153 20.78 -4.19 2.42
C MET A 153 21.25 -2.98 1.60
N GLU A 154 21.79 -1.98 2.28
CA GLU A 154 22.21 -0.72 1.65
C GLU A 154 23.37 -0.94 0.67
N SER A 155 24.36 -1.78 1.03
CA SER A 155 25.47 -2.11 0.13
C SER A 155 25.00 -2.82 -1.15
N LEU A 156 23.99 -3.69 -1.06
CA LEU A 156 23.37 -4.32 -2.23
C LEU A 156 22.62 -3.31 -3.10
N LEU A 157 21.88 -2.38 -2.48
CA LEU A 157 21.14 -1.34 -3.18
C LEU A 157 22.08 -0.39 -3.93
N GLN A 158 23.13 0.08 -3.26
CA GLN A 158 24.15 0.97 -3.83
C GLN A 158 24.88 0.30 -5.00
N ARG A 159 25.32 -0.96 -4.84
CA ARG A 159 26.00 -1.72 -5.89
C ARG A 159 25.17 -1.81 -7.17
N HIS A 160 23.87 -2.08 -7.04
CA HIS A 160 22.98 -2.27 -8.18
C HIS A 160 22.30 -0.97 -8.66
N LYS A 161 22.60 0.17 -8.02
CA LYS A 161 21.97 1.48 -8.25
C LYS A 161 20.45 1.40 -8.17
N MET A 162 19.94 0.70 -7.16
CA MET A 162 18.50 0.53 -6.92
C MET A 162 18.08 1.23 -5.64
N SER A 163 16.93 1.90 -5.66
CA SER A 163 16.32 2.52 -4.49
C SER A 163 15.58 1.49 -3.63
N SER A 164 15.60 1.66 -2.30
CA SER A 164 14.88 0.77 -1.37
C SER A 164 13.37 0.78 -1.62
N LEU A 165 12.68 -0.31 -1.26
CA LEU A 165 11.22 -0.36 -1.42
C LEU A 165 10.49 0.68 -0.57
N MET A 166 11.08 1.07 0.56
CA MET A 166 10.53 2.11 1.43
C MET A 166 10.54 3.47 0.74
N VAL A 167 11.70 3.89 0.23
CA VAL A 167 11.84 5.17 -0.49
C VAL A 167 10.88 5.23 -1.67
N ARG A 168 10.76 4.14 -2.43
CA ARG A 168 9.85 4.09 -3.58
C ARG A 168 8.37 4.27 -3.19
N ARG A 169 7.91 3.59 -2.14
CA ARG A 169 6.55 3.79 -1.61
C ARG A 169 6.33 5.21 -1.11
N ASP A 170 7.32 5.79 -0.44
CA ASP A 170 7.25 7.16 0.04
C ASP A 170 7.12 8.15 -1.12
N LEU A 171 7.92 7.98 -2.18
CA LEU A 171 7.84 8.79 -3.39
C LEU A 171 6.49 8.61 -4.10
N HIS A 172 5.95 7.38 -4.17
CA HIS A 172 4.60 7.16 -4.70
C HIS A 172 3.52 7.89 -3.91
N ALA A 173 3.63 7.91 -2.58
CA ALA A 173 2.72 8.66 -1.72
C ALA A 173 2.84 10.17 -1.92
N ALA A 174 4.07 10.70 -1.98
CA ALA A 174 4.30 12.12 -2.25
C ALA A 174 3.79 12.52 -3.65
N ASN A 175 4.06 11.71 -4.67
CA ASN A 175 3.59 11.95 -6.04
C ASN A 175 2.06 11.91 -6.14
N PHE A 176 1.40 11.03 -5.40
CA PHE A 176 -0.07 11.02 -5.33
C PHE A 176 -0.59 12.35 -4.78
N LEU A 177 0.01 12.85 -3.68
CA LEU A 177 -0.37 14.14 -3.10
C LEU A 177 -0.16 15.30 -4.08
N CYS A 178 1.01 15.35 -4.74
CA CYS A 178 1.28 16.37 -5.75
C CYS A 178 0.23 16.34 -6.86
N LYS A 179 -0.11 15.15 -7.37
CA LYS A 179 -1.16 15.02 -8.39
C LYS A 179 -2.53 15.48 -7.89
N LEU A 180 -2.86 15.23 -6.63
CA LEU A 180 -4.12 15.67 -6.02
C LEU A 180 -4.19 17.19 -5.86
N ILE A 181 -3.11 17.84 -5.40
CA ILE A 181 -3.05 19.31 -5.23
C ILE A 181 -3.07 20.04 -6.58
N HIS A 182 -2.39 19.52 -7.60
CA HIS A 182 -2.36 20.09 -8.94
C HIS A 182 -3.53 19.65 -9.84
N ASN A 183 -4.61 19.12 -9.24
CA ASN A 183 -5.82 18.71 -9.95
C ASN A 183 -5.60 17.69 -11.09
N LYS A 184 -4.53 16.88 -11.00
CA LYS A 184 -4.30 15.72 -11.89
C LYS A 184 -5.05 14.47 -11.42
N ILE A 185 -5.56 14.49 -10.19
CA ILE A 185 -6.49 13.52 -9.63
C ILE A 185 -7.68 14.31 -9.10
N ASP A 186 -8.86 14.10 -9.69
CA ASP A 186 -10.09 14.75 -9.26
C ASP A 186 -10.72 13.97 -8.10
N CYS A 187 -10.49 14.45 -6.88
CA CYS A 187 -11.13 13.93 -5.68
C CYS A 187 -11.30 15.05 -4.63
N PRO A 188 -12.37 15.86 -4.74
CA PRO A 188 -12.59 17.01 -3.86
C PRO A 188 -12.68 16.62 -2.39
N TYR A 189 -13.27 15.45 -2.11
CA TYR A 189 -13.35 14.90 -0.76
C TYR A 189 -11.96 14.69 -0.14
N LEU A 190 -11.05 14.02 -0.84
CA LEU A 190 -9.71 13.77 -0.33
C LEU A 190 -8.89 15.06 -0.24
N LEU A 191 -9.04 15.96 -1.21
CA LEU A 191 -8.40 17.28 -1.21
C LEU A 191 -8.84 18.09 0.02
N SER A 192 -10.13 18.08 0.36
CA SER A 192 -10.67 18.80 1.53
C SER A 192 -10.12 18.30 2.87
N GLN A 193 -9.55 17.08 2.91
CA GLN A 193 -8.96 16.52 4.12
C GLN A 193 -7.48 16.91 4.31
N ILE A 194 -6.84 17.48 3.30
CA ILE A 194 -5.47 17.99 3.40
C ILE A 194 -5.48 19.29 4.20
N ARG A 195 -4.62 19.37 5.21
CA ARG A 195 -4.48 20.56 6.05
C ARG A 195 -3.10 21.16 5.84
N PHE A 196 -3.06 22.41 5.40
CA PHE A 196 -1.83 23.18 5.32
C PHE A 196 -1.46 23.72 6.70
N ASN A 197 -0.17 23.74 6.98
CA ASN A 197 0.37 24.36 8.16
C ASN A 197 0.58 25.85 7.87
N VAL A 198 0.09 26.72 8.75
CA VAL A 198 0.31 28.17 8.66
C VAL A 198 1.49 28.52 9.58
N PRO A 199 2.67 28.84 9.02
CA PRO A 199 3.84 29.13 9.84
C PRO A 199 3.64 30.43 10.62
N ARG A 200 4.09 30.45 11.88
CA ARG A 200 4.18 31.69 12.65
C ARG A 200 5.35 32.54 12.12
N PRO A 201 5.23 33.88 12.13
CA PRO A 201 6.36 34.76 11.83
C PRO A 201 7.61 34.37 12.63
N ALA A 202 8.78 34.35 11.99
CA ALA A 202 10.08 33.92 12.56
C ALA A 202 10.19 32.44 12.99
N SER A 203 9.24 31.58 12.61
CA SER A 203 9.34 30.14 12.83
C SER A 203 10.38 29.49 11.90
N ARG A 204 11.24 28.63 12.45
CA ARG A 204 12.12 27.74 11.67
C ARG A 204 11.41 26.46 11.21
N TYR A 205 10.11 26.33 11.49
CA TYR A 205 9.33 25.14 11.15
C TYR A 205 8.94 25.17 9.67
N VAL A 206 9.50 24.23 8.90
CA VAL A 206 9.46 24.24 7.43
C VAL A 206 8.35 23.35 6.86
N ASN A 207 7.66 22.56 7.69
CA ASN A 207 6.67 21.62 7.16
C ASN A 207 5.47 22.37 6.57
N THR A 208 5.08 21.95 5.36
CA THR A 208 3.99 22.49 4.57
C THR A 208 2.64 21.99 5.09
N PHE A 209 2.60 20.74 5.59
CA PHE A 209 1.35 20.11 6.01
C PHE A 209 1.20 20.02 7.53
N HIS A 210 -0.01 20.27 8.00
CA HIS A 210 -0.39 20.04 9.38
C HIS A 210 -0.78 18.57 9.59
N ILE A 211 0.04 17.84 10.33
CA ILE A 211 -0.19 16.43 10.67
C ILE A 211 -0.69 16.30 12.12
N SER A 212 -1.95 15.90 12.28
CA SER A 212 -2.53 15.67 13.61
C SER A 212 -1.81 14.54 14.35
N THR A 213 -1.64 14.67 15.67
CA THR A 213 -1.06 13.63 16.50
C THR A 213 -1.93 12.37 16.49
N ALA A 214 -1.38 11.28 15.96
CA ALA A 214 -2.08 10.02 15.85
C ALA A 214 -2.01 9.22 17.16
N ARG A 215 -3.18 8.78 17.67
CA ARG A 215 -3.27 7.91 18.86
C ARG A 215 -2.87 6.46 18.61
N THR A 216 -2.81 6.02 17.35
CA THR A 216 -2.49 4.64 16.97
C THR A 216 -1.54 4.62 15.77
N ASN A 217 -0.77 3.53 15.64
CA ASN A 217 0.13 3.35 14.49
C ASN A 217 -0.63 3.30 13.15
N ILE A 218 -1.85 2.73 13.13
CA ILE A 218 -2.71 2.71 11.94
C ILE A 218 -3.04 4.14 11.51
N LEU A 219 -3.49 4.99 12.44
CA LEU A 219 -3.80 6.39 12.12
C LEU A 219 -2.55 7.17 11.71
N ARG A 220 -1.40 6.88 12.34
CA ARG A 220 -0.09 7.46 11.97
C ARG A 220 0.37 7.06 10.56
N ARG A 221 -0.14 5.95 10.05
CA ARG A 221 0.19 5.40 8.73
C ARG A 221 -1.00 5.49 7.76
N SER A 222 -2.06 6.21 8.14
CA SER A 222 -3.19 6.46 7.25
C SER A 222 -2.73 7.13 5.95
N PRO A 223 -3.45 6.94 4.84
CA PRO A 223 -3.05 7.50 3.54
C PRO A 223 -2.72 9.00 3.59
N ILE A 224 -3.59 9.81 4.21
CA ILE A 224 -3.41 11.27 4.29
C ILE A 224 -2.15 11.64 5.08
N THR A 225 -1.97 11.02 6.25
CA THR A 225 -0.80 11.25 7.10
C THR A 225 0.48 10.85 6.38
N THR A 226 0.46 9.70 5.70
CA THR A 226 1.61 9.19 4.96
C THR A 226 1.95 10.09 3.77
N MET A 227 0.96 10.48 2.96
CA MET A 227 1.14 11.42 1.85
C MET A 227 1.77 12.73 2.30
N CYS A 228 1.17 13.39 3.30
CA CYS A 228 1.65 14.69 3.81
C CYS A 228 3.09 14.59 4.35
N ARG A 229 3.37 13.57 5.17
CA ARG A 229 4.71 13.35 5.73
C ARG A 229 5.75 13.05 4.66
N CYS A 230 5.38 12.27 3.65
CA CYS A 230 6.30 11.94 2.56
C CYS A 230 6.53 13.15 1.66
N ALA A 231 5.50 13.98 1.39
CA ALA A 231 5.67 15.23 0.67
C ALA A 231 6.61 16.19 1.40
N ASP A 232 6.39 16.46 2.70
CA ASP A 232 7.28 17.30 3.51
C ASP A 232 8.73 16.79 3.52
N ARG A 233 8.95 15.48 3.32
CA ARG A 233 10.28 14.87 3.33
C ARG A 233 10.99 14.92 1.97
N TYR A 234 10.26 14.68 0.88
CA TYR A 234 10.85 14.43 -0.44
C TYR A 234 10.54 15.51 -1.48
N VAL A 235 9.56 16.38 -1.24
CA VAL A 235 9.14 17.43 -2.17
C VAL A 235 9.57 18.78 -1.60
N ALA A 236 10.50 19.44 -2.28
CA ALA A 236 11.04 20.72 -1.82
C ALA A 236 10.00 21.86 -1.92
N ASP A 237 9.24 21.89 -3.01
CA ASP A 237 8.14 22.81 -3.19
C ASP A 237 6.99 22.09 -3.91
N ILE A 238 5.82 22.05 -3.27
CA ILE A 238 4.64 21.35 -3.79
C ILE A 238 3.70 22.28 -4.56
N PHE A 239 3.98 23.57 -4.62
CA PHE A 239 3.14 24.57 -5.29
C PHE A 239 3.67 25.00 -6.66
N TYR A 240 4.95 24.73 -6.94
CA TYR A 240 5.53 24.95 -8.26
C TYR A 240 5.59 23.64 -9.04
N SER A 241 4.76 23.55 -10.07
CA SER A 241 4.87 22.50 -11.09
C SER A 241 5.85 22.94 -12.18
N ASN A 242 6.93 22.18 -12.39
CA ASN A 242 7.57 22.11 -13.71
C ASN A 242 6.76 21.17 -14.61
#